data_AF-A0A845GDH1-F1
#
_entry.id   AF-A0A845GDH1-F1
#
_cell.length_a   1.000
_cell.length_b   1.000
_cell.length_c   1.000
_cell.angle_alpha   90.00
_cell.angle_beta   90.00
_cell.angle_gamma   90.00
#
_symmetry.space_group_name_H-M   'P 1'
#
loop_
_entity.id
_entity.type
_entity.pdbx_description
1 polymer ?
#
loop_
_entity_poly.entity_id
_entity_poly.type
_entity_poly.pdbx_seq_one_letter_code
_entity_poly.pdbx_strand_id
1 'polypeptide(L)'
;AAQARDALPALLRLVEDRAVSGWLCGALAQARHDIRLAPLLAHVLEALCADGQHMLILERVLGIVARALDENRPYIRQKVHEHSPRWLPRAVDEKFYERLMEGVHAILQEIQQEDSEWRQRFQAATDGLIERLATSAEYEQRLHGLMERALGHPLVAEYAGRLWQEARQRLLDDAKADDSQLAALIERALGLAARALLRDTPQRERLNGWLRATITGVITGRRALIADVVRRVIAGWDSGTMAAKFELQVGADLQYIRINGTLVGGLAGLALYLLARLA
;
A
#
# COMPACT_ATOMS: atom_id res chain seq x y z
N ALA A 1 -20.37 7.39 5.58
CA ALA A 1 -19.76 6.91 6.83
C ALA A 1 -19.91 5.39 7.06
N ALA A 2 -21.05 4.86 7.53
CA ALA A 2 -21.15 3.45 7.98
C ALA A 2 -20.84 2.39 6.90
N GLN A 3 -21.37 2.53 5.69
CA GLN A 3 -21.15 1.55 4.60
C GLN A 3 -19.70 1.48 4.10
N ALA A 4 -18.92 2.56 4.20
CA ALA A 4 -17.50 2.56 3.84
C ALA A 4 -16.64 1.86 4.90
N ARG A 5 -17.02 2.01 6.18
CA ARG A 5 -16.38 1.37 7.34
C ARG A 5 -16.56 -0.15 7.31
N ASP A 6 -17.72 -0.64 6.85
CA ASP A 6 -17.99 -2.08 6.70
C ASP A 6 -17.39 -2.70 5.43
N ALA A 7 -17.24 -1.92 4.35
CA ALA A 7 -16.69 -2.40 3.08
C ALA A 7 -15.16 -2.51 3.06
N LEU A 8 -14.45 -1.63 3.79
CA LEU A 8 -12.99 -1.60 3.84
C LEU A 8 -12.35 -2.92 4.29
N PRO A 9 -12.80 -3.55 5.39
CA PRO A 9 -12.25 -4.82 5.86
C PRO A 9 -12.51 -5.97 4.89
N ALA A 10 -13.65 -5.95 4.19
CA ALA A 10 -13.99 -6.95 3.18
C ALA A 10 -13.11 -6.83 1.92
N LEU A 11 -12.84 -5.60 1.48
CA LEU A 11 -11.92 -5.31 0.37
C LEU A 11 -10.46 -5.67 0.73
N LEU A 12 -10.01 -5.35 1.95
CA LEU A 12 -8.67 -5.71 2.45
C LEU A 12 -8.48 -7.23 2.66
N ARG A 13 -9.57 -8.00 2.78
CA ARG A 13 -9.56 -9.47 2.83
C ARG A 13 -9.56 -10.13 1.45
N LEU A 14 -10.03 -9.42 0.41
CA LEU A 14 -10.04 -9.90 -0.97
C LEU A 14 -8.69 -9.74 -1.68
N VAL A 15 -7.80 -8.91 -1.13
CA VAL A 15 -6.43 -8.72 -1.61
C VAL A 15 -5.55 -9.82 -1.02
N GLU A 16 -5.21 -10.83 -1.83
CA GLU A 16 -4.36 -11.97 -1.42
C GLU A 16 -2.89 -11.55 -1.20
N ASP A 17 -2.34 -11.95 -0.04
CA ASP A 17 -1.04 -11.51 0.49
C ASP A 17 0.18 -11.80 -0.39
N ARG A 18 0.16 -12.91 -1.16
CA ARG A 18 1.28 -13.26 -2.08
C ARG A 18 1.21 -12.49 -3.41
N ALA A 19 0.03 -12.11 -3.86
CA ALA A 19 -0.15 -11.37 -5.11
C ALA A 19 0.31 -9.92 -4.97
N VAL A 20 0.14 -9.31 -3.79
CA VAL A 20 0.56 -7.92 -3.53
C VAL A 20 2.08 -7.77 -3.48
N SER A 21 2.80 -8.66 -2.80
CA SER A 21 4.27 -8.57 -2.77
C SER A 21 4.87 -8.75 -4.16
N GLY A 22 4.36 -9.72 -4.94
CA GLY A 22 4.79 -9.94 -6.32
C GLY A 22 4.42 -8.78 -7.24
N TRP A 23 3.22 -8.21 -7.07
CA TRP A 23 2.77 -7.04 -7.82
C TRP A 23 3.53 -5.75 -7.44
N LEU A 24 3.85 -5.52 -6.16
CA LEU A 24 4.67 -4.39 -5.70
C LEU A 24 6.10 -4.51 -6.19
N CYS A 25 6.74 -5.67 -6.03
CA CYS A 25 8.07 -5.92 -6.58
C CYS A 25 8.06 -5.80 -8.11
N GLY A 26 7.02 -6.30 -8.79
CA GLY A 26 6.84 -6.16 -10.23
C GLY A 26 6.59 -4.73 -10.68
N ALA A 27 5.76 -3.97 -9.97
CA ALA A 27 5.48 -2.56 -10.25
C ALA A 27 6.70 -1.67 -10.00
N LEU A 28 7.48 -1.92 -8.95
CA LEU A 28 8.76 -1.27 -8.70
C LEU A 28 9.81 -1.65 -9.76
N ALA A 29 9.87 -2.93 -10.13
CA ALA A 29 10.75 -3.41 -11.20
C ALA A 29 10.34 -2.85 -12.58
N GLN A 30 9.08 -2.53 -12.79
CA GLN A 30 8.58 -1.95 -14.04
C GLN A 30 8.73 -0.42 -14.04
N ALA A 31 8.58 0.24 -12.88
CA ALA A 31 8.84 1.67 -12.70
C ALA A 31 10.34 2.03 -12.75
N ARG A 32 11.25 1.04 -12.71
CA ARG A 32 12.71 1.24 -12.74
C ARG A 32 13.22 1.99 -13.96
N HIS A 33 12.54 1.92 -15.11
CA HIS A 33 13.00 2.58 -16.33
C HIS A 33 12.59 4.05 -16.42
N ASP A 34 11.49 4.42 -15.75
CA ASP A 34 10.94 5.77 -15.84
C ASP A 34 11.34 6.65 -14.64
N ILE A 35 11.75 6.04 -13.52
CA ILE A 35 12.11 6.76 -12.30
C ILE A 35 13.63 6.95 -12.20
N ARG A 36 14.05 8.21 -12.11
CA ARG A 36 15.42 8.54 -11.72
C ARG A 36 15.57 8.51 -10.20
N LEU A 37 16.26 7.51 -9.66
CA LEU A 37 16.40 7.28 -8.22
C LEU A 37 17.33 8.28 -7.55
N ALA A 38 18.44 8.64 -8.20
CA ALA A 38 19.44 9.53 -7.62
C ALA A 38 18.90 10.96 -7.43
N PRO A 39 18.18 11.58 -8.40
CA PRO A 39 17.52 12.86 -8.19
C PRO A 39 16.46 12.81 -7.08
N LEU A 40 15.66 11.74 -6.98
CA LEU A 40 14.68 11.61 -5.90
C LEU A 40 15.37 11.57 -4.52
N LEU A 41 16.44 10.78 -4.40
CA LEU A 41 17.22 10.72 -3.17
C LEU A 41 17.84 12.09 -2.83
N ALA A 42 18.30 12.82 -3.84
CA ALA A 42 18.82 14.19 -3.70
C ALA A 42 17.74 15.12 -3.13
N HIS A 43 16.52 15.12 -3.66
CA HIS A 43 15.43 15.96 -3.17
C HIS A 43 15.03 15.64 -1.73
N VAL A 44 15.03 14.35 -1.35
CA VAL A 44 14.75 13.94 0.03
C VAL A 44 15.85 14.42 0.98
N LEU A 45 17.12 14.29 0.57
CA LEU A 45 18.25 14.79 1.33
C LEU A 45 18.25 16.32 1.43
N GLU A 46 17.91 17.04 0.36
CA GLU A 46 17.72 18.50 0.38
C GLU A 46 16.64 18.91 1.38
N ALA A 47 15.49 18.23 1.38
CA ALA A 47 14.42 18.51 2.33
C ALA A 47 14.85 18.27 3.79
N LEU A 48 15.59 17.18 4.03
CA LEU A 48 16.17 16.90 5.35
C LEU A 48 17.21 17.96 5.76
N CYS A 49 18.00 18.43 4.80
CA CYS A 49 19.03 19.44 5.03
C CYS A 49 18.46 20.84 5.28
N ALA A 50 17.38 21.21 4.59
CA ALA A 50 16.70 22.49 4.75
C ALA A 50 16.20 22.71 6.18
N ASP A 51 15.71 21.65 6.83
CA ASP A 51 15.26 21.67 8.22
C ASP A 51 16.36 21.38 9.26
N GLY A 52 17.63 21.23 8.82
CA GLY A 52 18.76 20.92 9.71
C GLY A 52 18.73 19.51 10.33
N GLN A 53 17.85 18.62 9.85
CA GLN A 53 17.65 17.28 10.43
C GLN A 53 18.89 16.38 10.29
N HIS A 54 19.67 16.58 9.22
CA HIS A 54 20.94 15.86 9.01
C HIS A 54 21.97 16.16 10.09
N MET A 55 21.95 17.35 10.70
CA MET A 55 22.82 17.69 11.83
C MET A 55 22.38 16.98 13.11
N LEU A 56 21.07 16.86 13.35
CA LEU A 56 20.54 16.06 14.45
C LEU A 56 20.90 14.57 14.31
N ILE A 57 20.91 14.05 13.07
CA ILE A 57 21.37 12.69 12.80
C ILE A 57 22.85 12.55 13.10
N LEU A 58 23.69 13.50 12.66
CA LEU A 58 25.12 13.53 12.94
C LEU A 58 25.38 13.47 14.45
N GLU A 59 24.71 14.31 15.24
CA GLU A 59 24.83 14.33 16.71
C GLU A 59 24.45 12.99 17.35
N ARG A 60 23.35 12.39 16.90
CA ARG A 60 22.93 11.07 17.39
C ARG A 60 23.97 9.99 17.08
N VAL A 61 24.50 9.99 15.86
CA VAL A 61 25.52 9.02 15.43
C VAL A 61 26.79 9.22 16.26
N LEU A 62 27.25 10.45 16.44
CA LEU A 62 28.42 10.75 17.28
C LEU A 62 28.21 10.29 18.71
N GLY A 63 27.01 10.50 19.28
CA GLY A 63 26.68 10.01 20.61
C GLY A 63 26.61 8.49 20.73
N ILE A 64 26.25 7.77 19.66
CA ILE A 64 26.32 6.30 19.62
C ILE A 64 27.78 5.85 19.54
N VAL A 65 28.58 6.47 18.67
CA VAL A 65 30.00 6.15 18.51
C VAL A 65 30.78 6.41 19.78
N ALA A 66 30.56 7.54 20.44
CA ALA A 66 31.19 7.87 21.72
C ALA A 66 30.87 6.81 22.79
N ARG A 67 29.59 6.44 22.94
CA ARG A 67 29.17 5.39 23.87
C ARG A 67 29.77 4.03 23.53
N ALA A 68 29.75 3.63 22.26
CA ALA A 68 30.34 2.38 21.82
C ALA A 68 31.85 2.35 22.08
N LEU A 69 32.55 3.48 21.93
CA LEU A 69 33.97 3.58 22.22
C LEU A 69 34.26 3.41 23.72
N ASP A 70 33.45 4.01 24.58
CA ASP A 70 33.58 3.90 26.03
C ASP A 70 33.26 2.49 26.55
N GLU A 71 32.16 1.89 26.08
CA GLU A 71 31.74 0.54 26.47
C GLU A 71 32.76 -0.52 26.02
N ASN A 72 33.41 -0.31 24.88
CA ASN A 72 34.38 -1.25 24.31
C ASN A 72 35.84 -0.91 24.63
N ARG A 73 36.11 0.00 25.59
CA ARG A 73 37.47 0.36 26.03
C ARG A 73 38.39 -0.85 26.26
N PRO A 74 37.99 -1.91 26.99
CA PRO A 74 38.85 -3.07 27.23
C PRO A 74 39.21 -3.82 25.95
N TYR A 75 38.24 -3.97 25.04
CA TYR A 75 38.45 -4.62 23.75
C TYR A 75 39.39 -3.82 22.86
N ILE A 76 39.23 -2.49 22.81
CA ILE A 76 40.10 -1.58 22.04
C ILE A 76 41.51 -1.63 22.62
N ARG A 77 41.66 -1.59 23.94
CA ARG A 77 42.96 -1.71 24.62
C ARG A 77 43.68 -3.01 24.25
N GLN A 78 42.96 -4.13 24.29
CA GLN A 78 43.51 -5.42 23.85
C GLN A 78 43.96 -5.37 22.39
N LYS A 79 43.13 -4.81 21.51
CA LYS A 79 43.47 -4.70 20.08
C LYS A 79 44.69 -3.82 19.83
N VAL A 80 44.84 -2.71 20.54
CA VAL A 80 46.04 -1.87 20.49
C VAL A 80 47.26 -2.67 20.92
N HIS A 81 47.18 -3.40 22.03
CA HIS A 81 48.28 -4.24 22.53
C HIS A 81 48.68 -5.35 21.53
N GLU A 82 47.72 -6.01 20.88
CA GLU A 82 47.96 -7.04 19.86
C GLU A 82 48.74 -6.51 18.65
N HIS A 83 48.51 -5.24 18.29
CA HIS A 83 49.18 -4.57 17.18
C HIS A 83 50.45 -3.81 17.59
N SER A 84 50.75 -3.75 18.90
CA SER A 84 51.94 -3.07 19.39
C SER A 84 53.22 -3.88 19.13
N PRO A 85 54.34 -3.22 18.79
CA PRO A 85 55.60 -3.92 18.53
C PRO A 85 56.08 -4.69 19.76
N ARG A 86 56.59 -5.91 19.56
CA ARG A 86 57.08 -6.78 20.66
C ARG A 86 58.22 -6.18 21.49
N TRP A 87 58.94 -5.18 20.96
CA TRP A 87 60.02 -4.48 21.65
C TRP A 87 59.52 -3.34 22.56
N LEU A 88 58.24 -2.97 22.47
CA LEU A 88 57.67 -1.84 23.20
C LEU A 88 57.35 -2.22 24.66
N PRO A 89 57.83 -1.47 25.67
CA PRO A 89 57.47 -1.72 27.06
C PRO A 89 55.97 -1.52 27.31
N ARG A 90 55.36 -2.40 28.13
CA ARG A 90 53.92 -2.34 28.46
C ARG A 90 53.46 -0.98 29.01
N ALA A 91 54.30 -0.30 29.79
CA ALA A 91 53.97 1.02 30.33
C ALA A 91 53.87 2.11 29.23
N VAL A 92 54.63 1.98 28.15
CA VAL A 92 54.61 2.91 27.02
C VAL A 92 53.39 2.64 26.14
N ASP A 93 53.10 1.36 25.90
CA ASP A 93 51.90 0.91 25.18
C ASP A 93 50.61 1.38 25.87
N GLU A 94 50.53 1.21 27.19
CA GLU A 94 49.40 1.69 27.99
C GLU A 94 49.20 3.21 27.87
N LYS A 95 50.31 3.96 27.97
CA LYS A 95 50.28 5.41 27.84
C LYS A 95 49.89 5.87 26.43
N PHE A 96 50.25 5.09 25.41
CA PHE A 96 49.83 5.33 24.04
C PHE A 96 48.33 5.12 23.88
N TYR A 97 47.79 4.01 24.40
CA TYR A 97 46.36 3.75 24.43
C TYR A 97 45.58 4.89 25.10
N GLU A 98 45.98 5.31 26.29
CA GLU A 98 45.31 6.40 27.01
C GLU A 98 45.30 7.69 26.20
N ARG A 99 46.44 8.08 25.61
CA ARG A 99 46.53 9.27 24.74
C ARG A 99 45.71 9.16 23.47
N LEU A 100 45.64 7.97 22.88
CA LEU A 100 44.80 7.71 21.72
C LEU A 100 43.32 7.91 22.09
N MET A 101 42.89 7.34 23.21
CA MET A 101 41.51 7.47 23.68
C MET A 101 41.17 8.92 24.03
N GLU A 102 42.07 9.65 24.72
CA GLU A 102 41.93 11.08 24.97
C GLU A 102 41.77 11.88 23.68
N GLY A 103 42.63 11.61 22.68
CA GLY A 103 42.57 12.28 21.38
C GLY A 103 41.26 12.02 20.63
N VAL A 104 40.78 10.76 20.60
CA VAL A 104 39.50 10.42 19.96
C VAL A 104 38.34 11.10 20.67
N HIS A 105 38.32 11.13 22.00
CA HIS A 105 37.29 11.84 22.77
C HIS A 105 37.31 13.34 22.52
N ALA A 106 38.51 13.95 22.49
CA ALA A 106 38.66 15.37 22.20
C ALA A 106 38.10 15.73 20.83
N ILE A 107 38.37 14.92 19.80
CA ILE A 107 37.81 15.11 18.45
C ILE A 107 36.28 14.94 18.47
N LEU A 108 35.75 13.90 19.13
CA LEU A 108 34.31 13.68 19.22
C LEU A 108 33.60 14.84 19.94
N GLN A 109 34.24 15.47 20.93
CA GLN A 109 33.74 16.66 21.60
C GLN A 109 33.83 17.90 20.71
N GLU A 110 34.93 18.09 19.98
CA GLU A 110 35.11 19.18 19.03
C GLU A 110 34.06 19.16 17.93
N ILE A 111 33.72 17.98 17.39
CA ILE A 111 32.67 17.83 16.36
C ILE A 111 31.27 18.21 16.90
N GLN A 112 31.03 18.02 18.20
CA GLN A 112 29.75 18.34 18.84
C GLN A 112 29.55 19.84 19.12
N GLN A 113 30.58 20.68 18.96
CA GLN A 113 30.44 22.13 19.14
C GLN A 113 29.67 22.77 17.99
N GLU A 114 28.83 23.78 18.29
CA GLU A 114 27.98 24.49 17.32
C GLU A 114 28.76 25.06 16.12
N ASP A 115 29.92 25.67 16.35
CA ASP A 115 30.75 26.30 15.31
C ASP A 115 31.95 25.45 14.87
N SER A 116 31.88 24.13 15.03
CA SER A 116 32.98 23.23 14.66
C SER A 116 33.30 23.26 13.17
N GLU A 117 34.59 23.34 12.80
CA GLU A 117 35.05 23.19 11.40
C GLU A 117 34.56 21.86 10.81
N TRP A 118 34.43 20.82 11.64
CA TRP A 118 33.93 19.51 11.23
C TRP A 118 32.47 19.54 10.77
N ARG A 119 31.62 20.34 11.42
CA ARG A 119 30.22 20.50 11.01
C ARG A 119 30.12 21.20 9.67
N GLN A 120 30.94 22.22 9.44
CA GLN A 120 31.03 22.91 8.14
C GLN A 120 31.52 21.96 7.03
N ARG A 121 32.54 21.14 7.31
CA ARG A 121 33.02 20.12 6.37
C ARG A 121 31.97 19.05 6.08
N PHE A 122 31.22 18.61 7.10
CA PHE A 122 30.13 17.65 6.93
C PHE A 122 28.99 18.25 6.09
N GLN A 123 28.63 19.51 6.34
CA GLN A 123 27.67 20.25 5.53
C GLN A 123 28.10 20.30 4.06
N ALA A 124 29.31 20.78 3.78
CA ALA A 124 29.85 20.88 2.42
C ALA A 124 29.94 19.51 1.73
N ALA A 125 30.31 18.45 2.47
CA ALA A 125 30.32 17.09 1.93
C ALA A 125 28.92 16.57 1.59
N THR A 126 27.92 16.92 2.39
CA THR A 126 26.52 16.58 2.17
C THR A 126 25.96 17.31 0.97
N ASP A 127 26.19 18.62 0.86
CA ASP A 127 25.76 19.44 -0.27
C ASP A 127 26.38 18.94 -1.58
N GLY A 128 27.69 18.65 -1.57
CA GLY A 128 28.37 18.07 -2.72
C GLY A 128 27.88 16.65 -3.05
N LEU A 129 27.39 15.87 -2.08
CA LEU A 129 26.76 14.58 -2.34
C LEU A 129 25.39 14.75 -3.00
N ILE A 130 24.57 15.68 -2.51
CA ILE A 130 23.26 16.03 -3.07
C ILE A 130 23.42 16.45 -4.53
N GLU A 131 24.35 17.36 -4.83
CA GLU A 131 24.60 17.83 -6.19
C GLU A 131 25.00 16.69 -7.12
N ARG A 132 25.91 15.81 -6.66
CA ARG A 132 26.32 14.62 -7.42
C ARG A 132 25.17 13.65 -7.63
N LEU A 133 24.29 13.43 -6.65
CA LEU A 133 23.10 12.59 -6.80
C LEU A 133 22.11 13.17 -7.81
N ALA A 134 21.95 14.50 -7.84
CA ALA A 134 21.05 15.17 -8.77
C ALA A 134 21.55 15.11 -10.23
N THR A 135 22.87 15.15 -10.45
CA THR A 135 23.46 15.37 -11.78
C THR A 135 24.21 14.18 -12.36
N SER A 136 24.73 13.26 -11.55
CA SER A 136 25.63 12.20 -12.00
C SER A 136 24.90 10.92 -12.43
N ALA A 137 25.09 10.54 -13.68
CA ALA A 137 24.63 9.26 -14.21
C ALA A 137 25.30 8.04 -13.54
N GLU A 138 26.50 8.19 -12.99
CA GLU A 138 27.19 7.11 -12.27
C GLU A 138 26.47 6.73 -10.97
N TYR A 139 26.00 7.73 -10.23
CA TYR A 139 25.22 7.49 -9.00
C TYR A 139 23.87 6.87 -9.30
N GLU A 140 23.21 7.31 -10.37
CA GLU A 140 21.98 6.71 -10.88
C GLU A 140 22.17 5.21 -11.16
N GLN A 141 23.21 4.85 -11.92
CA GLN A 141 23.53 3.46 -12.23
C GLN A 141 23.86 2.63 -10.97
N ARG A 142 24.61 3.20 -10.02
CA ARG A 142 24.93 2.53 -8.75
C ARG A 142 23.68 2.27 -7.90
N LEU A 143 22.77 3.25 -7.82
CA LEU A 143 21.51 3.14 -7.10
C LEU A 143 20.59 2.09 -7.74
N HIS A 144 20.49 2.08 -9.07
CA HIS A 144 19.76 1.04 -9.80
C HIS A 144 20.37 -0.34 -9.53
N GLY A 145 21.69 -0.49 -9.61
CA GLY A 145 22.35 -1.76 -9.33
C GLY A 145 22.21 -2.21 -7.86
N LEU A 146 22.11 -1.29 -6.90
CA LEU A 146 21.77 -1.61 -5.51
C LEU A 146 20.32 -2.05 -5.38
N MET A 147 19.38 -1.34 -6.02
CA MET A 147 17.97 -1.68 -6.02
C MET A 147 17.72 -3.05 -6.66
N GLU A 148 18.36 -3.35 -7.78
CA GLU A 148 18.24 -4.66 -8.46
C GLU A 148 18.77 -5.80 -7.59
N ARG A 149 19.92 -5.60 -6.94
CA ARG A 149 20.46 -6.58 -5.99
C ARG A 149 19.55 -6.78 -4.78
N ALA A 150 18.96 -5.71 -4.26
CA ALA A 150 18.01 -5.78 -3.16
C ALA A 150 16.73 -6.50 -3.58
N LEU A 151 16.10 -6.12 -4.68
CA LEU A 151 14.87 -6.74 -5.19
C LEU A 151 15.07 -8.20 -5.62
N GLY A 152 16.26 -8.56 -6.10
CA GLY A 152 16.62 -9.93 -6.43
C GLY A 152 16.92 -10.83 -5.21
N HIS A 153 17.06 -10.25 -4.02
CA HIS A 153 17.42 -11.01 -2.83
C HIS A 153 16.17 -11.61 -2.15
N PRO A 154 16.11 -12.93 -1.90
CA PRO A 154 14.92 -13.59 -1.35
C PRO A 154 14.52 -13.05 0.04
N LEU A 155 15.49 -12.65 0.86
CA LEU A 155 15.22 -12.01 2.16
C LEU A 155 14.46 -10.67 2.05
N VAL A 156 14.65 -9.92 0.97
CA VAL A 156 13.97 -8.63 0.78
C VAL A 156 12.50 -8.85 0.43
N ALA A 157 12.20 -9.84 -0.41
CA ALA A 157 10.81 -10.24 -0.69
C ALA A 157 10.10 -10.76 0.58
N GLU A 158 10.80 -11.56 1.39
CA GLU A 158 10.26 -12.06 2.65
C GLU A 158 10.00 -10.94 3.67
N TYR A 159 10.94 -10.00 3.80
CA TYR A 159 10.82 -8.86 4.69
C TYR A 159 9.75 -7.85 4.23
N ALA A 160 9.67 -7.58 2.92
CA ALA A 160 8.60 -6.77 2.33
C ALA A 160 7.23 -7.42 2.58
N GLY A 161 7.14 -8.74 2.48
CA GLY A 161 5.95 -9.51 2.85
C GLY A 161 5.55 -9.31 4.32
N ARG A 162 6.51 -9.35 5.25
CA ARG A 162 6.27 -9.10 6.68
C ARG A 162 5.81 -7.66 6.96
N LEU A 163 6.48 -6.68 6.37
CA LEU A 163 6.09 -5.27 6.47
C LEU A 163 4.67 -5.02 5.93
N TRP A 164 4.31 -5.67 4.83
CA TRP A 164 2.96 -5.62 4.29
C TRP A 164 1.94 -6.21 5.27
N GLN A 165 2.25 -7.35 5.91
CA GLN A 165 1.38 -7.93 6.93
C GLN A 165 1.18 -6.98 8.12
N GLU A 166 2.26 -6.38 8.63
CA GLU A 166 2.20 -5.43 9.74
C GLU A 166 1.41 -4.16 9.36
N ALA A 167 1.66 -3.61 8.18
CA ALA A 167 0.92 -2.45 7.67
C ALA A 167 -0.56 -2.77 7.51
N ARG A 168 -0.88 -3.91 6.88
CA ARG A 168 -2.26 -4.38 6.71
C ARG A 168 -2.96 -4.59 8.04
N GLN A 169 -2.27 -5.17 9.03
CA GLN A 169 -2.82 -5.39 10.36
C GLN A 169 -3.12 -4.04 11.04
N ARG A 170 -2.18 -3.10 11.01
CA ARG A 170 -2.40 -1.72 11.51
C ARG A 170 -3.55 -1.02 10.79
N LEU A 171 -3.67 -1.15 9.47
CA LEU A 171 -4.77 -0.60 8.69
C LEU A 171 -6.12 -1.23 9.06
N LEU A 172 -6.15 -2.54 9.30
CA LEU A 172 -7.35 -3.25 9.74
C LEU A 172 -7.76 -2.88 11.17
N ASP A 173 -6.79 -2.66 12.04
CA ASP A 173 -7.03 -2.27 13.43
C ASP A 173 -7.48 -0.81 13.51
N ASP A 174 -6.88 0.09 12.72
CA ASP A 174 -7.33 1.47 12.59
C ASP A 174 -8.73 1.55 11.96
N ALA A 175 -9.03 0.78 10.91
CA ALA A 175 -10.35 0.77 10.29
C ALA A 175 -11.48 0.29 11.22
N LYS A 176 -11.15 -0.51 12.25
CA LYS A 176 -12.09 -0.92 13.29
C LYS A 176 -12.25 0.12 14.39
N ALA A 177 -11.27 1.01 14.60
CA ALA A 177 -11.34 2.05 15.61
C ALA A 177 -12.49 3.04 15.33
N ASP A 178 -13.16 3.51 16.39
CA ASP A 178 -14.28 4.47 16.27
C ASP A 178 -13.85 5.86 15.79
N ASP A 179 -12.56 6.19 15.91
CA ASP A 179 -11.97 7.46 15.47
C ASP A 179 -10.81 7.22 14.49
N SER A 180 -11.08 6.44 13.42
CA SER A 180 -10.07 6.11 12.40
C SER A 180 -9.69 7.34 11.56
N GLN A 181 -8.44 7.80 11.73
CA GLN A 181 -7.89 8.87 10.91
C GLN A 181 -7.75 8.46 9.44
N LEU A 182 -7.51 7.17 9.16
CA LEU A 182 -7.51 6.64 7.79
C LEU A 182 -8.89 6.65 7.16
N ALA A 183 -9.93 6.24 7.89
CA ALA A 183 -11.30 6.31 7.37
C ALA A 183 -11.67 7.77 7.04
N ALA A 184 -11.30 8.72 7.90
CA ALA A 184 -11.50 10.14 7.66
C ALA A 184 -10.70 10.68 6.45
N LEU A 185 -9.45 10.24 6.27
CA LEU A 185 -8.62 10.60 5.11
C LEU A 185 -9.15 10.01 3.81
N ILE A 186 -9.56 8.74 3.81
CA ILE A 186 -10.16 8.07 2.64
C ILE A 186 -11.50 8.72 2.30
N GLU A 187 -12.33 9.07 3.29
CA GLU A 187 -13.59 9.78 3.07
C GLU A 187 -13.37 11.18 2.49
N ARG A 188 -12.34 11.91 2.96
CA ARG A 188 -11.94 13.20 2.38
C ARG A 188 -11.41 13.04 0.95
N ALA A 189 -10.55 12.05 0.69
CA ALA A 189 -10.01 11.79 -0.64
C ALA A 189 -11.10 11.37 -1.63
N LEU A 190 -12.00 10.47 -1.24
CA LEU A 190 -13.16 10.07 -2.03
C LEU A 190 -14.13 11.24 -2.23
N GLY A 191 -14.33 12.09 -1.22
CA GLY A 191 -15.15 13.28 -1.33
C GLY A 191 -14.57 14.31 -2.32
N LEU A 192 -13.25 14.52 -2.29
CA LEU A 192 -12.54 15.37 -3.24
C LEU A 192 -12.58 14.79 -4.65
N ALA A 193 -12.33 13.49 -4.80
CA ALA A 193 -12.41 12.79 -6.08
C ALA A 193 -13.83 12.82 -6.65
N ALA A 194 -14.87 12.61 -5.84
CA ALA A 194 -16.27 12.69 -6.25
C ALA A 194 -16.65 14.11 -6.71
N ARG A 195 -16.20 15.15 -5.99
CA ARG A 195 -16.42 16.56 -6.37
C ARG A 195 -15.67 16.93 -7.65
N ALA A 196 -14.45 16.43 -7.84
CA ALA A 196 -13.68 16.60 -9.07
C ALA A 196 -14.38 15.90 -10.24
N LEU A 197 -14.87 14.67 -10.04
CA LEU A 197 -15.63 13.95 -11.05
C LEU A 197 -16.94 14.64 -11.42
N LEU A 198 -17.67 15.21 -10.46
CA LEU A 198 -18.92 15.93 -10.72
C LEU A 198 -18.72 17.19 -11.57
N ARG A 199 -17.51 17.74 -11.62
CA ARG A 199 -17.17 18.95 -12.38
C ARG A 199 -16.73 18.69 -13.81
N ASP A 200 -16.28 17.49 -14.15
CA ASP A 200 -15.69 17.20 -15.48
C ASP A 200 -16.39 16.01 -16.18
N THR A 201 -17.33 16.35 -17.09
CA THR A 201 -18.17 15.41 -17.85
C THR A 201 -17.40 14.33 -18.63
N PRO A 202 -16.32 14.64 -19.38
CA PRO A 202 -15.55 13.62 -20.11
C PRO A 202 -14.82 12.62 -19.19
N GLN A 203 -14.43 13.02 -17.97
CA GLN A 203 -13.80 12.11 -17.00
C GLN A 203 -14.82 11.13 -16.41
N ARG A 204 -16.06 11.55 -16.21
CA ARG A 204 -17.17 10.68 -15.78
C ARG A 204 -17.46 9.58 -16.79
N GLU A 205 -17.46 9.90 -18.08
CA GLU A 205 -17.72 8.92 -19.13
C GLU A 205 -16.61 7.88 -19.24
N ARG A 206 -15.34 8.29 -19.12
CA ARG A 206 -14.20 7.38 -19.07
C ARG A 206 -14.24 6.46 -17.86
N LEU A 207 -14.57 7.00 -16.67
CA LEU A 207 -14.71 6.19 -15.46
C LEU A 207 -15.89 5.23 -15.59
N ASN A 208 -17.05 5.67 -16.10
CA ASN A 208 -18.20 4.81 -16.34
C ASN A 208 -17.88 3.69 -17.35
N GLY A 209 -17.14 4.01 -18.42
CA GLY A 209 -16.68 3.02 -19.39
C GLY A 209 -15.75 1.98 -18.75
N TRP A 210 -14.78 2.43 -17.95
CA TRP A 210 -13.87 1.55 -17.23
C TRP A 210 -14.59 0.70 -16.17
N LEU A 211 -15.50 1.28 -15.37
CA LEU A 211 -16.32 0.53 -14.42
C LEU A 211 -17.18 -0.52 -15.12
N ARG A 212 -17.82 -0.17 -16.24
CA ARG A 212 -18.62 -1.12 -17.03
C ARG A 212 -17.77 -2.27 -17.56
N ALA A 213 -16.59 -1.99 -18.10
CA ALA A 213 -15.68 -3.02 -18.60
C ALA A 213 -15.19 -3.94 -17.48
N THR A 214 -14.77 -3.38 -16.35
CA THR A 214 -14.28 -4.14 -15.18
C THR A 214 -15.40 -4.96 -14.54
N ILE A 215 -16.58 -4.38 -14.32
CA ILE A 215 -17.74 -5.09 -13.77
C ILE A 215 -18.17 -6.20 -14.72
N THR A 216 -18.23 -5.94 -16.04
CA THR A 216 -18.63 -6.96 -17.02
C THR A 216 -17.62 -8.12 -17.08
N GLY A 217 -16.32 -7.84 -16.98
CA GLY A 217 -15.27 -8.86 -16.89
C GLY A 217 -15.32 -9.70 -15.61
N VAL A 218 -15.63 -9.08 -14.47
CA VAL A 218 -15.78 -9.79 -13.18
C VAL A 218 -17.08 -10.63 -13.15
N ILE A 219 -18.17 -10.11 -13.71
CA ILE A 219 -19.48 -10.77 -13.78
C ILE A 219 -19.44 -11.98 -14.71
N THR A 220 -18.79 -11.89 -15.87
CA THR A 220 -18.71 -12.99 -16.85
C THR A 220 -17.93 -14.20 -16.32
N GLY A 221 -16.98 -13.99 -15.39
CA GLY A 221 -16.20 -15.06 -14.77
C GLY A 221 -16.84 -15.72 -13.53
N ARG A 222 -17.89 -15.15 -12.93
CA ARG A 222 -18.41 -15.60 -11.61
C ARG A 222 -19.93 -15.78 -11.58
N ARG A 223 -20.45 -16.68 -12.41
CA ARG A 223 -21.89 -17.03 -12.49
C ARG A 223 -22.49 -17.46 -11.14
N ALA A 224 -21.72 -18.11 -10.27
CA ALA A 224 -22.18 -18.56 -8.94
C ALA A 224 -22.45 -17.40 -7.97
N LEU A 225 -21.66 -16.33 -8.03
CA LEU A 225 -21.82 -15.15 -7.17
C LEU A 225 -23.07 -14.35 -7.52
N ILE A 226 -23.40 -14.28 -8.82
CA ILE A 226 -24.64 -13.67 -9.31
C ILE A 226 -25.85 -14.45 -8.79
N ALA A 227 -25.80 -15.79 -8.87
CA ALA A 227 -26.88 -16.63 -8.38
C ALA A 227 -27.12 -16.42 -6.88
N ASP A 228 -26.07 -16.28 -6.07
CA ASP A 228 -26.21 -16.03 -4.63
C ASP A 228 -26.72 -14.63 -4.27
N VAL A 229 -26.32 -13.60 -5.03
CA VAL A 229 -26.85 -12.24 -4.85
C VAL A 229 -28.32 -12.19 -5.23
N VAL A 230 -28.69 -12.78 -6.38
CA VAL A 230 -30.09 -12.86 -6.82
C VAL A 230 -30.93 -13.65 -5.81
N ARG A 231 -30.43 -14.79 -5.30
CA ARG A 231 -31.11 -15.55 -4.24
C ARG A 231 -31.32 -14.72 -2.98
N ARG A 232 -30.32 -13.97 -2.52
CA ARG A 232 -30.45 -13.09 -1.34
C ARG A 232 -31.44 -11.95 -1.55
N VAL A 233 -31.45 -11.35 -2.73
CA VAL A 233 -32.39 -10.28 -3.08
C VAL A 233 -33.81 -10.82 -3.14
N ILE A 234 -34.04 -11.97 -3.79
CA ILE A 234 -35.35 -12.63 -3.85
C ILE A 234 -35.81 -13.06 -2.45
N ALA A 235 -34.92 -13.60 -1.62
CA ALA A 235 -35.24 -14.03 -0.25
C ALA A 235 -35.64 -12.86 0.67
N GLY A 236 -35.22 -11.63 0.34
CA GLY A 236 -35.59 -10.41 1.07
C GLY A 236 -36.89 -9.75 0.59
N TRP A 237 -37.56 -10.29 -0.43
CA TRP A 237 -38.81 -9.73 -0.92
C TRP A 237 -40.00 -10.17 -0.06
N ASP A 238 -40.81 -9.21 0.37
CA ASP A 238 -42.07 -9.47 1.07
C ASP A 238 -43.06 -10.16 0.13
N SER A 239 -43.39 -11.41 0.43
CA SER A 239 -44.23 -12.28 -0.40
C SER A 239 -45.63 -11.69 -0.66
N GLY A 240 -46.19 -10.95 0.30
CA GLY A 240 -47.51 -10.32 0.17
C GLY A 240 -47.51 -9.16 -0.83
N THR A 241 -46.54 -8.26 -0.72
CA THR A 241 -46.41 -7.11 -1.64
C THR A 241 -46.06 -7.55 -3.07
N MET A 242 -45.27 -8.61 -3.23
CA MET A 242 -44.95 -9.16 -4.54
C MET A 242 -46.12 -9.90 -5.16
N ALA A 243 -46.85 -10.71 -4.39
CA ALA A 243 -48.05 -11.38 -4.88
C ALA A 243 -49.09 -10.37 -5.40
N ALA A 244 -49.34 -9.29 -4.66
CA ALA A 244 -50.24 -8.22 -5.08
C ALA A 244 -49.78 -7.51 -6.37
N LYS A 245 -48.48 -7.26 -6.54
CA LYS A 245 -47.91 -6.65 -7.75
C LYS A 245 -47.93 -7.59 -8.96
N PHE A 246 -47.65 -8.88 -8.75
CA PHE A 246 -47.77 -9.91 -9.78
C PHE A 246 -49.23 -10.11 -10.19
N GLU A 247 -50.17 -10.08 -9.25
CA GLU A 247 -51.60 -10.19 -9.54
C GLU A 247 -52.12 -8.97 -10.32
N LEU A 248 -51.67 -7.76 -9.97
CA LEU A 248 -52.01 -6.53 -10.70
C LEU A 248 -51.43 -6.48 -12.13
N GLN A 249 -50.25 -7.05 -12.38
CA GLN A 249 -49.60 -7.00 -13.70
C GLN A 249 -49.81 -8.25 -14.56
N VAL A 250 -50.02 -9.43 -13.97
CA VAL A 250 -50.17 -10.73 -14.67
C VAL A 250 -51.60 -11.27 -14.59
N GLY A 251 -52.46 -10.69 -13.75
CA GLY A 251 -53.85 -11.13 -13.58
C GLY A 251 -54.68 -11.09 -14.87
N ALA A 252 -54.45 -10.11 -15.75
CA ALA A 252 -55.12 -10.03 -17.04
C ALA A 252 -54.70 -11.17 -18.00
N ASP A 253 -53.43 -11.59 -17.94
CA ASP A 253 -52.88 -12.64 -18.81
C ASP A 253 -53.32 -14.04 -18.36
N LEU A 254 -53.42 -14.26 -17.04
CA LEU A 254 -53.99 -15.50 -16.49
C LEU A 254 -55.49 -15.66 -16.81
N GLN A 255 -56.23 -14.54 -16.85
CA GLN A 255 -57.63 -14.55 -17.27
C GLN A 255 -57.77 -14.93 -18.75
N TYR A 256 -56.80 -14.58 -19.61
CA TYR A 256 -56.82 -14.92 -21.03
C TYR A 256 -56.78 -16.43 -21.27
N ILE A 257 -55.99 -17.16 -20.49
CA ILE A 257 -55.98 -18.64 -20.51
C ILE A 257 -57.33 -19.20 -20.08
N ARG A 258 -57.94 -18.63 -19.03
CA ARG A 258 -59.24 -19.09 -18.53
C ARG A 258 -60.37 -18.85 -19.53
N ILE A 259 -60.39 -17.67 -20.16
CA ILE A 259 -61.39 -17.31 -21.19
C ILE A 259 -61.21 -18.20 -22.42
N ASN A 260 -59.98 -18.34 -22.94
CA ASN A 260 -59.71 -19.20 -24.09
C ASN A 260 -60.04 -20.66 -23.81
N GLY A 261 -59.76 -21.16 -22.61
CA GLY A 261 -60.14 -22.50 -22.18
C GLY A 261 -61.66 -22.72 -22.21
N THR A 262 -62.45 -21.76 -21.71
CA THR A 262 -63.93 -21.84 -21.78
C THR A 262 -64.46 -21.68 -23.20
N LEU A 263 -63.82 -20.87 -24.04
CA LEU A 263 -64.25 -20.63 -25.42
C LEU A 263 -64.00 -21.86 -26.30
N VAL A 264 -62.82 -22.45 -26.20
CA VAL A 264 -62.45 -23.67 -26.94
C VAL A 264 -63.25 -24.86 -26.42
N GLY A 265 -63.39 -25.01 -25.10
CA GLY A 265 -64.23 -26.06 -24.51
C GLY A 265 -65.70 -25.94 -24.90
N GLY A 266 -66.24 -24.71 -24.93
CA GLY A 266 -67.60 -24.43 -25.37
C GLY A 266 -67.82 -24.73 -26.86
N LEU A 267 -66.90 -24.31 -27.72
CA LEU A 267 -66.97 -24.59 -29.16
C LEU A 267 -66.82 -26.09 -29.46
N ALA A 268 -65.92 -26.80 -28.78
CA ALA A 268 -65.77 -28.24 -28.90
C ALA A 268 -67.04 -28.97 -28.42
N GLY A 269 -67.61 -28.55 -27.29
CA GLY A 269 -68.88 -29.09 -26.78
C GLY A 269 -70.05 -28.84 -27.73
N LEU A 270 -70.16 -27.65 -28.32
CA LEU A 270 -71.17 -27.31 -29.32
C LEU A 270 -71.01 -28.16 -30.59
N ALA A 271 -69.77 -28.33 -31.08
CA ALA A 271 -69.48 -29.15 -32.24
C ALA A 271 -69.84 -30.63 -31.99
N LEU A 272 -69.49 -31.17 -30.82
CA LEU A 272 -69.89 -32.52 -30.42
C LEU A 272 -71.41 -32.66 -30.30
N TYR A 273 -72.10 -31.67 -29.72
CA TYR A 273 -73.55 -31.66 -29.59
C TYR A 273 -74.26 -31.62 -30.95
N LEU A 274 -73.78 -30.79 -31.89
CA LEU A 274 -74.31 -30.72 -33.25
C LEU A 274 -74.07 -32.03 -34.02
N LEU A 275 -72.88 -32.62 -33.91
CA LEU A 275 -72.59 -33.94 -34.49
C LEU A 275 -73.48 -35.02 -33.91
N ALA A 276 -73.71 -35.02 -32.59
CA ALA A 276 -74.58 -35.98 -31.93
C ALA A 276 -76.08 -35.80 -32.24
N ARG A 277 -76.50 -34.63 -32.74
CA ARG A 277 -77.90 -34.34 -33.08
C ARG A 277 -78.22 -34.43 -34.58
N LEU A 278 -77.19 -34.38 -35.43
CA LEU A 278 -77.27 -34.59 -36.88
C LEU A 278 -76.99 -36.05 -37.29
N ALA A 279 -76.38 -36.85 -36.41
CA ALA A 279 -76.34 -38.30 -36.49
C ALA A 279 -77.60 -38.93 -35.89
#